data_AF-B5YAN8-F1
#
_entry.id   AF-B5YAN8-F1
#
_cell.length_a   1.000
_cell.length_b   1.000
_cell.length_c   1.000
_cell.angle_alpha   90.00
_cell.angle_beta   90.00
_cell.angle_gamma   90.00
#
_symmetry.space_group_name_H-M   'P 1'
#
loop_
_entity.id
_entity.type
_entity.pdbx_description
1 polymer ?
#
loop_
_entity_poly.entity_id
_entity_poly.type
_entity_poly.pdbx_seq_one_letter_code
_entity_poly.pdbx_strand_id
1 'polypeptide(L)'
;MFKWIKKLLSTSSSEPTSNSFIVTVKCKRCGEIIDVRVRPKEEANPEFGNMDQIIKYDLYKDVLGVKCPNLIRIHIEFSPSWSIISKEIENGEFVEVKK
;
A
#
# COMPACT_ATOMS: atom_id res chain seq x y z
N MET A 1 -39.79 -34.18 5.68
CA MET A 1 -39.42 -33.93 4.28
C MET A 1 -39.61 -32.45 4.01
N PHE A 2 -38.57 -31.61 4.11
CA PHE A 2 -38.44 -30.28 3.47
C PHE A 2 -36.97 -29.83 3.63
N LYS A 3 -36.07 -30.44 2.84
CA LYS A 3 -34.65 -30.08 2.75
C LYS A 3 -34.46 -28.94 1.74
N TRP A 4 -34.83 -27.69 2.06
CA TRP A 4 -34.61 -26.59 1.10
C TRP A 4 -34.24 -25.21 1.68
N ILE A 5 -34.12 -25.01 3.00
CA ILE A 5 -33.79 -23.67 3.54
C ILE A 5 -32.28 -23.46 3.81
N LYS A 6 -31.43 -24.47 3.58
CA LYS A 6 -29.97 -24.36 3.84
C LYS A 6 -29.16 -23.53 2.81
N LYS A 7 -29.80 -22.75 1.93
CA LYS A 7 -29.12 -22.05 0.83
C LYS A 7 -29.27 -20.52 0.85
N LEU A 8 -29.50 -19.93 2.02
CA LEU A 8 -29.59 -18.47 2.21
C LEU A 8 -28.49 -17.87 3.09
N LEU A 9 -27.44 -18.64 3.43
CA LEU A 9 -26.24 -18.12 4.12
C LEU A 9 -24.95 -18.33 3.32
N SER A 10 -25.03 -18.39 1.99
CA SER A 10 -23.87 -18.09 1.16
C SER A 10 -23.82 -16.58 0.90
N THR A 11 -23.72 -15.79 1.96
CA THR A 11 -23.00 -14.53 1.85
C THR A 11 -21.56 -14.96 1.63
N SER A 12 -21.16 -15.06 0.38
CA SER A 12 -19.77 -14.78 0.04
C SER A 12 -19.53 -13.38 0.59
N SER A 13 -18.96 -13.31 1.79
CA SER A 13 -18.18 -12.15 2.14
C SER A 13 -17.18 -12.04 0.99
N SER A 14 -17.45 -11.15 0.05
CA SER A 14 -16.38 -10.53 -0.68
C SER A 14 -15.50 -9.97 0.42
N GLU A 15 -14.47 -10.72 0.83
CA GLU A 15 -13.41 -10.13 1.61
C GLU A 15 -13.06 -8.86 0.83
N PRO A 16 -13.12 -7.68 1.46
CA PRO A 16 -12.71 -6.48 0.77
C PRO A 16 -11.34 -6.82 0.23
N THR A 17 -11.19 -6.76 -1.10
CA THR A 17 -9.91 -7.05 -1.75
C THR A 17 -8.98 -5.95 -1.26
N SER A 18 -8.37 -6.20 -0.11
CA SER A 18 -7.42 -5.30 0.51
C SER A 18 -6.23 -5.42 -0.41
N ASN A 19 -6.14 -4.53 -1.39
CA ASN A 19 -5.02 -4.47 -2.33
C ASN A 19 -3.77 -3.94 -1.60
N SER A 20 -3.48 -4.52 -0.44
CA SER A 20 -2.27 -4.29 0.32
C SER A 20 -1.15 -5.06 -0.34
N PHE A 21 0.05 -4.49 -0.36
CA PHE A 21 1.23 -5.15 -0.86
C PHE A 21 2.41 -4.88 0.09
N ILE A 22 3.47 -5.66 -0.03
CA ILE A 22 4.71 -5.47 0.72
C ILE A 22 5.71 -4.75 -0.16
N VAL A 23 6.32 -3.70 0.38
CA VAL A 23 7.52 -3.06 -0.16
C VAL A 23 8.68 -3.44 0.75
N THR A 24 9.65 -4.16 0.22
CA THR A 24 10.90 -4.45 0.92
C THR A 24 11.88 -3.31 0.67
N VAL A 25 12.38 -2.69 1.73
CA VAL A 25 13.38 -1.62 1.65
C VAL A 25 14.65 -1.99 2.39
N LYS A 26 15.77 -1.45 1.92
CA LYS A 26 17.08 -1.55 2.58
C LYS A 26 17.49 -0.19 3.13
N CYS A 27 17.85 -0.14 4.41
CA CYS A 27 18.38 1.06 5.04
C CYS A 27 19.75 1.42 4.45
N LYS A 28 19.92 2.65 3.95
CA LYS A 28 21.20 3.09 3.36
C LYS A 28 22.31 3.25 4.40
N ARG A 29 21.95 3.49 5.67
CA ARG A 29 22.92 3.70 6.76
C ARG A 29 23.52 2.39 7.30
N CYS A 30 22.68 1.39 7.58
CA CYS A 30 23.12 0.15 8.25
C CYS A 30 22.88 -1.14 7.45
N GLY A 31 22.18 -1.06 6.32
CA GLY A 31 21.86 -2.22 5.48
C GLY A 31 20.71 -3.11 5.98
N GLU A 32 20.01 -2.75 7.06
CA GLU A 32 18.83 -3.46 7.54
C GLU A 32 17.75 -3.56 6.45
N ILE A 33 17.21 -4.77 6.26
CA ILE A 33 16.11 -5.05 5.33
C ILE A 33 14.80 -5.05 6.11
N ILE A 34 13.82 -4.29 5.64
CA ILE A 34 12.55 -4.06 6.32
C ILE A 34 11.42 -4.30 5.33
N ASP A 35 10.50 -5.19 5.68
CA ASP A 35 9.26 -5.41 4.94
C ASP A 35 8.18 -4.44 5.43
N VAL A 36 7.70 -3.60 4.53
CA VAL A 36 6.74 -2.54 4.82
C VAL A 36 5.43 -2.86 4.14
N ARG A 37 4.38 -3.13 4.92
CA ARG A 37 3.02 -3.29 4.39
C ARG A 37 2.48 -1.94 3.94
N VAL A 38 2.03 -1.84 2.70
CA VAL A 38 1.38 -0.66 2.12
C VAL A 38 -0.08 -1.00 1.85
N ARG A 39 -1.01 -0.14 2.29
CA ARG A 39 -2.46 -0.23 2.04
C ARG A 39 -2.93 1.02 1.30
N PRO A 40 -2.85 1.05 -0.05
CA PRO A 40 -3.03 2.29 -0.82
C PRO A 40 -4.38 2.97 -0.61
N LYS A 41 -5.47 2.20 -0.55
CA LYS A 41 -6.83 2.75 -0.42
C LYS A 41 -7.08 3.38 0.95
N GLU A 42 -6.32 2.94 1.95
CA GLU A 42 -6.44 3.35 3.34
C GLU A 42 -5.41 4.42 3.73
N GLU A 43 -4.29 4.49 3.02
CA GLU A 43 -3.13 5.32 3.38
C GLU A 43 -2.86 6.47 2.40
N ALA A 44 -3.32 6.39 1.14
CA ALA A 44 -3.04 7.42 0.14
C ALA A 44 -4.07 8.56 0.18
N ASN A 45 -3.62 9.78 -0.08
CA ASN A 45 -4.46 10.97 -0.20
C ASN A 45 -4.72 11.29 -1.67
N PRO A 46 -5.95 11.69 -2.04
CA PRO A 46 -6.23 12.12 -3.40
C PRO A 46 -5.61 13.48 -3.69
N GLU A 47 -5.06 13.63 -4.89
CA GLU A 47 -4.73 14.93 -5.46
C GLU A 47 -5.78 15.31 -6.51
N PHE A 48 -6.25 16.55 -6.43
CA PHE A 48 -7.32 17.07 -7.28
C PHE A 48 -6.77 18.00 -8.37
N GLY A 49 -7.27 17.83 -9.58
CA GLY A 49 -7.00 18.73 -10.69
C GLY A 49 -7.85 20.01 -10.65
N ASN A 50 -7.73 20.82 -11.70
CA ASN A 50 -8.41 22.13 -11.80
C ASN A 50 -9.95 22.07 -11.83
N MET A 51 -10.55 20.89 -12.02
CA MET A 51 -12.00 20.67 -12.08
C MET A 51 -12.49 19.75 -10.95
N ASP A 52 -11.78 19.72 -9.81
CA ASP A 52 -12.06 18.86 -8.65
C ASP A 52 -12.09 17.35 -8.96
N GLN A 53 -11.52 16.93 -10.09
CA GLN A 53 -11.35 15.53 -10.45
C GLN A 53 -10.08 14.97 -9.78
N ILE A 54 -10.16 13.75 -9.26
CA ILE A 54 -8.97 13.05 -8.74
C ILE A 54 -8.06 12.71 -9.91
N ILE A 55 -6.83 13.22 -9.90
CA ILE A 55 -5.84 13.00 -10.96
C ILE A 55 -4.79 11.95 -10.56
N LYS A 56 -4.51 11.80 -9.27
CA LYS A 56 -3.63 10.77 -8.69
C LYS A 56 -3.91 10.60 -7.20
N TYR A 57 -3.28 9.62 -6.59
CA TYR A 57 -3.18 9.47 -5.15
C TYR A 57 -1.73 9.46 -4.70
N ASP A 58 -1.42 10.21 -3.65
CA ASP A 58 -0.10 10.31 -3.06
C ASP A 58 -0.06 9.59 -1.71
N LEU A 59 0.87 8.66 -1.57
CA LEU A 59 1.12 7.94 -0.32
C LEU A 59 2.52 8.28 0.19
N TYR A 60 2.57 8.83 1.40
CA TYR A 60 3.80 9.04 2.14
C TYR A 60 3.87 8.07 3.31
N LYS A 61 5.01 7.40 3.46
CA LYS A 61 5.22 6.43 4.54
C LYS A 61 6.60 6.55 5.15
N ASP A 62 6.60 6.83 6.45
CA ASP A 62 7.80 6.86 7.27
C ASP A 62 8.08 5.46 7.85
N VAL A 63 9.32 5.00 7.69
CA VAL A 63 9.78 3.68 8.11
C VAL A 63 10.98 3.85 9.03
N LEU A 64 10.87 3.28 10.22
CA LEU A 64 11.95 3.24 11.21
C LEU A 64 12.38 1.79 11.42
N GLY A 65 13.67 1.53 11.29
CA GLY A 65 14.25 0.21 11.52
C GLY A 65 14.30 -0.18 12.99
N VAL A 66 14.40 -1.47 13.27
CA VAL A 66 14.52 -1.99 14.65
C VAL A 66 15.96 -1.87 15.12
N LYS A 67 16.92 -2.14 14.23
CA LYS A 67 18.36 -2.10 14.54
C LYS A 67 18.94 -0.69 14.44
N CYS A 68 18.29 0.17 13.67
CA CYS A 68 18.85 1.45 13.28
C CYS A 68 17.75 2.53 13.26
N PRO A 69 17.83 3.57 14.10
CA PRO A 69 16.88 4.67 14.09
C PRO A 69 17.23 5.65 12.96
N ASN A 70 17.23 5.15 11.72
CA ASN A 70 17.41 5.95 10.51
C ASN A 70 16.04 6.06 9.85
N LEU A 71 15.48 7.27 9.79
CA LEU A 71 14.18 7.48 9.18
C LEU A 71 14.29 7.33 7.66
N ILE A 72 13.62 6.33 7.12
CA ILE A 72 13.45 6.10 5.68
C ILE A 72 12.09 6.65 5.30
N ARG A 73 12.03 7.43 4.21
CA ARG A 73 10.76 7.98 3.71
C ARG A 73 10.46 7.40 2.34
N ILE A 74 9.26 6.88 2.20
CA ILE A 74 8.75 6.32 0.95
C ILE A 74 7.65 7.25 0.45
N HIS A 75 7.72 7.61 -0.83
CA HIS A 75 6.64 8.26 -1.55
C HIS A 75 6.22 7.39 -2.74
N ILE A 76 4.93 7.12 -2.86
CA ILE A 76 4.36 6.33 -3.96
C ILE A 76 3.18 7.10 -4.54
N GLU A 77 3.20 7.33 -5.85
CA GLU A 77 2.07 7.87 -6.58
C GLU A 77 1.28 6.75 -7.23
N PHE A 78 -0.04 6.83 -7.15
CA PHE A 78 -0.96 5.91 -7.80
C PHE A 78 -1.86 6.65 -8.79
N SER A 79 -2.20 5.99 -9.90
CA SER A 79 -3.24 6.45 -10.81
C SER A 79 -4.63 6.37 -10.14
N PRO A 80 -5.66 7.02 -10.72
CA PRO A 80 -7.05 6.82 -10.29
C PRO A 80 -7.51 5.35 -10.34
N SER A 81 -6.86 4.52 -11.16
CA SER A 81 -7.07 3.07 -11.26
C SER A 81 -6.21 2.22 -10.31
N TRP A 82 -5.49 2.85 -9.36
CA TRP A 82 -4.61 2.21 -8.37
C TRP A 82 -3.36 1.51 -8.94
N SER A 83 -2.95 1.86 -10.16
CA SER A 83 -1.65 1.46 -10.69
C SER A 83 -0.57 2.38 -10.14
N ILE A 84 0.61 1.83 -9.80
CA ILE A 84 1.75 2.64 -9.37
C ILE A 84 2.26 3.46 -10.57
N ILE A 85 2.32 4.79 -10.42
CA ILE A 85 2.89 5.73 -11.40
C ILE A 85 4.38 5.92 -11.12
N SER A 86 4.73 6.25 -9.88
CA SER A 86 6.10 6.54 -9.47
C SER A 86 6.36 6.06 -8.03
N LYS A 87 7.63 5.89 -7.70
CA LYS A 87 8.12 5.48 -6.38
C LYS A 87 9.44 6.18 -6.09
N GLU A 88 9.48 6.90 -4.98
CA GLU A 88 10.66 7.60 -4.50
C GLU A 88 10.99 7.16 -3.07
N ILE A 89 12.29 7.16 -2.73
CA ILE A 89 12.76 6.76 -1.42
C ILE A 89 13.94 7.63 -0.97
N GLU A 90 13.85 8.11 0.27
CA GLU A 90 14.93 8.82 0.96
C GLU A 90 15.56 7.93 2.03
N ASN A 91 16.88 8.03 2.19
CA ASN A 91 17.66 7.30 3.22
C ASN A 91 17.56 5.76 3.17
N GLY A 92 17.05 5.21 2.07
CA GLY A 92 16.95 3.79 1.81
C GLY A 92 16.95 3.48 0.31
N GLU A 93 16.80 2.19 -0.01
CA GLU A 93 16.71 1.67 -1.37
C GLU A 93 15.56 0.67 -1.47
N PHE A 94 14.80 0.69 -2.55
CA PHE A 94 13.79 -0.34 -2.82
C PHE A 94 14.49 -1.63 -3.23
N VAL A 95 14.08 -2.74 -2.61
CA VAL A 95 14.59 -4.09 -2.93
C VAL A 95 13.56 -4.86 -3.76
N GLU A 96 12.31 -4.88 -3.30
CA GLU A 96 11.25 -5.68 -3.93
C GLU A 96 9.86 -5.11 -3.64
N VAL A 97 8.90 -5.40 -4.52
CA VAL A 97 7.47 -5.08 -4.31
C VAL A 97 6.63 -6.33 -4.59
N LYS A 98 6.00 -6.89 -3.55
CA LYS A 98 5.18 -8.11 -3.60
C LYS A 98 3.71 -7.78 -3.38
N LYS A 99 2.86 -8.06 -4.37
CA LYS A 99 1.40 -7.89 -4.27
C LYS A 99 0.74 -9.09 -3.61
#